data_AF-A0A024UI88-F1
#
_entry.id   AF-A0A024UI88-F1
#
_cell.length_a   1.000
_cell.length_b   1.000
_cell.length_c   1.000
_cell.angle_alpha   90.00
_cell.angle_beta   90.00
_cell.angle_gamma   90.00
#
_symmetry.space_group_name_H-M   'P 1'
#
loop_
_entity.id
_entity.type
_entity.pdbx_description
1 polymer ?
#
loop_
_entity_poly.entity_id
_entity_poly.type
_entity_poly.pdbx_seq_one_letter_code
_entity_poly.pdbx_strand_id
1 'polypeptide(L)'
;MVKAELLELVARNRGKPVYSSQLITTKYGHILYFTPPYHHELQPIELVWGMVKNRAALRPSKNAAELEECLWTLFGEVNSHDWVSFYRKAQNYEDRYEALDEDVSLSRAYYEYCNECAQVAVSLGTKIGIRPIGTCIEAKAKSFAAMMHFGKDVALITNADWAQYFQYALNYHGPDFGDLEAKIRTTVVMDDKELDPDKCFDKWMHSYWALLDKNNMMSFHVKHPKNAVKALIEGIRPPALKAVVKNHLELDHKHLRNPVLQFMEFVKIPNELRFERALCLRQRYIGHLSRSEGKEGSARY
;
A
#
# COMPACT_ATOMS: atom_id res chain seq x y z
N MET A 1 -0.51 -38.99 10.46
CA MET A 1 -1.02 -37.74 9.87
C MET A 1 -1.28 -36.76 11.01
N VAL A 2 -0.58 -35.63 11.01
CA VAL A 2 -0.66 -34.62 12.08
C VAL A 2 -1.85 -33.68 11.84
N LYS A 3 -2.35 -33.02 12.89
CA LYS A 3 -3.46 -32.06 12.80
C LYS A 3 -3.24 -30.99 11.71
N ALA A 4 -1.98 -30.55 11.52
CA ALA A 4 -1.59 -29.61 10.48
C ALA A 4 -1.81 -30.17 9.06
N GLU A 5 -1.35 -31.41 8.81
CA GLU A 5 -1.55 -32.09 7.52
C GLU A 5 -3.04 -32.32 7.23
N LEU A 6 -3.83 -32.64 8.28
CA LEU A 6 -5.27 -32.82 8.16
C LEU A 6 -6.00 -31.52 7.81
N LEU A 7 -5.58 -30.39 8.41
CA LEU A 7 -6.12 -29.07 8.12
C LEU A 7 -5.75 -28.61 6.71
N GLU A 8 -4.54 -28.89 6.23
CA GLU A 8 -4.18 -28.63 4.83
C GLU A 8 -5.00 -29.48 3.85
N LEU A 9 -5.26 -30.74 4.19
CA LEU A 9 -6.06 -31.64 3.36
C LEU A 9 -7.53 -31.18 3.34
N VAL A 10 -8.06 -30.73 4.47
CA VAL A 10 -9.39 -30.11 4.56
C VAL A 10 -9.44 -28.80 3.77
N ALA A 11 -8.43 -27.92 3.89
CA ALA A 11 -8.38 -26.67 3.14
C ALA A 11 -8.32 -26.92 1.61
N ARG A 12 -7.58 -27.95 1.17
CA ARG A 12 -7.48 -28.33 -0.24
C ARG A 12 -8.75 -28.97 -0.82
N ASN A 13 -9.57 -29.62 0.01
CA ASN A 13 -10.75 -30.38 -0.44
C ASN A 13 -12.09 -29.75 -0.06
N ARG A 14 -12.11 -28.74 0.82
CA ARG A 14 -13.34 -28.08 1.25
C ARG A 14 -13.82 -27.15 0.14
N GLY A 15 -14.97 -27.47 -0.45
CA GLY A 15 -15.68 -26.55 -1.34
C GLY A 15 -16.04 -25.24 -0.64
N LYS A 16 -16.26 -24.17 -1.43
CA LYS A 16 -16.67 -22.87 -0.88
C LYS A 16 -17.95 -23.03 -0.05
N PRO A 17 -18.03 -22.38 1.13
CA PRO A 17 -19.20 -22.50 1.99
C PRO A 17 -20.44 -22.00 1.25
N VAL A 18 -21.47 -22.85 1.19
CA VAL A 18 -22.79 -22.49 0.67
C VAL A 18 -23.67 -22.16 1.87
N TYR A 19 -24.16 -20.92 1.94
CA TYR A 19 -24.97 -20.48 3.07
C TYR A 19 -26.45 -20.74 2.81
N SER A 20 -27.15 -21.35 3.77
CA SER A 20 -28.59 -21.66 3.63
C SER A 20 -29.44 -20.42 3.36
N SER A 21 -29.04 -19.26 3.87
CA SER A 21 -29.69 -17.98 3.57
C SER A 21 -29.68 -17.66 2.08
N GLN A 22 -28.54 -17.85 1.41
CA GLN A 22 -28.41 -17.61 -0.04
C GLN A 22 -29.33 -18.55 -0.84
N LEU A 23 -29.36 -19.83 -0.47
CA LEU A 23 -30.23 -20.82 -1.11
C LEU A 23 -31.71 -20.45 -1.00
N ILE A 24 -32.15 -20.00 0.18
CA ILE A 24 -33.53 -19.56 0.42
C ILE A 24 -33.83 -18.30 -0.39
N THR A 25 -32.99 -17.27 -0.31
CA THR A 25 -33.18 -16.00 -1.03
C THR A 25 -33.28 -16.23 -2.54
N THR A 26 -32.40 -17.07 -3.10
CA THR A 26 -32.46 -17.46 -4.51
C THR A 26 -33.70 -18.28 -4.86
N LYS A 27 -34.12 -19.23 -4.01
CA LYS A 27 -35.33 -20.03 -4.21
C LYS A 27 -36.59 -19.17 -4.37
N TYR A 28 -36.65 -18.02 -3.68
CA TYR A 28 -37.76 -17.07 -3.78
C TYR A 28 -37.56 -15.99 -4.85
N GLY A 29 -36.54 -16.11 -5.71
CA GLY A 29 -36.32 -15.22 -6.86
C GLY A 29 -35.70 -13.87 -6.52
N HIS A 30 -35.11 -13.71 -5.33
CA HIS A 30 -34.46 -12.47 -4.94
C HIS A 30 -33.02 -12.37 -5.47
N ILE A 31 -32.60 -11.15 -5.77
CA ILE A 31 -31.22 -10.81 -6.16
C ILE A 31 -30.39 -10.59 -4.90
N LEU A 32 -29.26 -11.28 -4.81
CA LEU A 32 -28.31 -11.13 -3.71
C LEU A 32 -27.27 -10.07 -4.05
N TYR A 33 -27.04 -9.15 -3.12
CA TYR A 33 -25.95 -8.18 -3.15
C TYR A 33 -24.94 -8.51 -2.05
N PHE A 34 -23.66 -8.50 -2.39
CA PHE A 34 -22.56 -8.76 -1.46
C PHE A 34 -21.76 -7.48 -1.27
N THR A 35 -21.47 -7.14 -0.01
CA THR A 35 -20.53 -6.09 0.34
C THR A 35 -19.14 -6.71 0.59
N PRO A 36 -18.05 -6.03 0.23
CA PRO A 36 -16.70 -6.48 0.56
C PRO A 36 -16.52 -6.74 2.07
N PRO A 37 -15.66 -7.71 2.47
CA PRO A 37 -15.36 -7.95 3.88
C PRO A 37 -14.79 -6.71 4.57
N TYR A 38 -15.15 -6.49 5.84
CA TYR A 38 -14.70 -5.37 6.68
C TYR A 38 -15.21 -3.97 6.30
N HIS A 39 -16.12 -3.87 5.34
CA HIS A 39 -16.74 -2.63 4.90
C HIS A 39 -18.18 -2.47 5.41
N HIS A 40 -18.33 -2.27 6.72
CA HIS A 40 -19.65 -2.18 7.36
C HIS A 40 -20.40 -0.88 7.00
N GLU A 41 -19.66 0.17 6.61
CA GLU A 41 -20.18 1.44 6.13
C GLU A 41 -20.98 1.32 4.82
N LEU A 42 -20.79 0.23 4.07
CA LEU A 42 -21.55 -0.12 2.87
C LEU A 42 -22.86 -0.87 3.16
N GLN A 43 -23.15 -1.14 4.43
CA GLN A 43 -24.33 -1.88 4.86
C GLN A 43 -25.32 -0.93 5.55
N PRO A 44 -26.37 -0.43 4.87
CA PRO A 44 -27.31 0.53 5.46
C PRO A 44 -27.96 0.06 6.76
N ILE A 45 -28.12 -1.25 6.94
CA ILE A 45 -28.67 -1.86 8.15
C ILE A 45 -27.81 -1.60 9.39
N GLU A 46 -26.48 -1.49 9.25
CA GLU A 46 -25.59 -1.18 10.36
C GLU A 46 -25.79 0.26 10.87
N LEU A 47 -26.13 1.19 9.97
CA LEU A 47 -26.46 2.57 10.33
C LEU A 47 -27.82 2.67 11.05
N VAL A 48 -28.80 1.88 10.63
CA VAL A 48 -30.09 1.75 11.33
C VAL A 48 -29.86 1.21 12.74
N TRP A 49 -29.07 0.14 12.87
CA TRP A 49 -28.70 -0.41 14.16
C TRP A 49 -27.96 0.58 15.04
N GLY A 50 -27.04 1.38 14.47
CA GLY A 50 -26.36 2.45 15.19
C GLY A 50 -27.33 3.49 15.76
N MET A 51 -28.31 3.93 14.97
CA MET A 51 -29.35 4.85 15.43
C MET A 51 -30.20 4.24 16.55
N VAL A 52 -30.69 3.00 16.37
CA VAL A 52 -31.52 2.32 17.37
C VAL A 52 -30.74 2.11 18.67
N LYS A 53 -29.48 1.68 18.59
CA LYS A 53 -28.60 1.52 19.77
C LYS A 53 -28.41 2.83 20.53
N ASN A 54 -28.21 3.94 19.83
CA ASN A 54 -28.08 5.26 20.46
C ASN A 54 -29.36 5.70 21.18
N ARG A 55 -30.53 5.40 20.59
CA ARG A 55 -31.83 5.71 21.25
C ARG A 55 -32.09 4.78 22.43
N ALA A 56 -31.78 3.50 22.32
CA ALA A 56 -31.91 2.52 23.40
C ALA A 56 -31.01 2.86 24.59
N ALA A 57 -29.80 3.39 24.35
CA ALA A 57 -28.90 3.83 25.42
C ALA A 57 -29.50 4.95 26.31
N LEU A 58 -30.44 5.74 25.78
CA LEU A 58 -31.16 6.78 26.52
C LEU A 58 -32.36 6.23 27.31
N ARG A 59 -32.75 4.98 27.07
CA ARG A 59 -33.87 4.28 27.71
C ARG A 59 -33.39 2.89 28.20
N PRO A 60 -32.49 2.84 29.19
CA PRO A 60 -31.90 1.58 29.61
C PRO A 60 -32.94 0.61 30.18
N SER A 61 -33.05 -0.56 29.56
CA SER A 61 -33.92 -1.65 29.99
C SER A 61 -33.30 -2.44 31.14
N LYS A 62 -34.13 -2.98 32.04
CA LYS A 62 -33.66 -3.74 33.21
C LYS A 62 -33.57 -5.24 32.96
N ASN A 63 -34.30 -5.74 31.96
CA ASN A 63 -34.36 -7.14 31.59
C ASN A 63 -34.56 -7.30 30.07
N ALA A 64 -34.46 -8.54 29.60
CA ALA A 64 -34.55 -8.86 28.18
C ALA A 64 -35.94 -8.57 27.57
N ALA A 65 -37.03 -8.76 28.32
CA ALA A 65 -38.38 -8.50 27.83
C ALA A 65 -38.61 -6.99 27.61
N GLU A 66 -38.19 -6.16 28.56
CA GLU A 66 -38.20 -4.71 28.42
C GLU A 66 -37.30 -4.23 27.28
N LEU A 67 -36.16 -4.90 27.06
CA LEU A 67 -35.27 -4.59 25.93
C LEU A 67 -35.93 -4.94 24.60
N GLU A 68 -36.60 -6.09 24.50
CA GLU A 68 -37.31 -6.51 23.30
C GLU A 68 -38.44 -5.55 22.95
N GLU A 69 -39.27 -5.17 23.92
CA GLU A 69 -40.34 -4.17 23.75
C GLU A 69 -39.77 -2.80 23.33
N CYS A 70 -38.67 -2.39 23.96
CA CYS A 70 -37.97 -1.16 23.61
C CYS A 70 -37.47 -1.19 22.15
N LEU A 71 -36.84 -2.30 21.72
CA LEU A 71 -36.35 -2.45 20.36
C LEU A 71 -37.50 -2.43 19.34
N TRP A 72 -38.60 -3.14 19.58
CA TRP A 72 -39.78 -3.11 18.69
C TRP A 72 -40.32 -1.70 18.52
N THR A 73 -40.42 -0.95 19.62
CA THR A 73 -40.84 0.46 19.59
C THR A 73 -39.87 1.30 18.76
N LEU A 74 -38.57 1.21 19.04
CA LEU A 74 -37.55 2.01 18.37
C LEU A 74 -37.41 1.69 16.87
N PHE A 75 -37.53 0.42 16.49
CA PHE A 75 -37.58 0.02 15.07
C PHE A 75 -38.86 0.52 14.39
N GLY A 76 -39.99 0.54 15.09
CA GLY A 76 -41.24 1.14 14.61
C GLY A 76 -41.16 2.64 14.39
N GLU A 77 -40.27 3.34 15.10
CA GLU A 77 -39.99 4.77 14.90
C GLU A 77 -39.07 5.05 13.69
N VAL A 78 -38.41 4.03 13.11
CA VAL A 78 -37.56 4.20 11.93
C VAL A 78 -38.45 4.39 10.70
N ASN A 79 -38.43 5.59 10.13
CA ASN A 79 -39.29 5.95 9.01
C ASN A 79 -38.54 5.87 7.66
N SER A 80 -39.27 6.06 6.56
CA SER A 80 -38.72 6.01 5.20
C SER A 80 -37.63 7.05 4.95
N HIS A 81 -37.70 8.22 5.58
CA HIS A 81 -36.66 9.24 5.45
C HIS A 81 -35.34 8.79 6.08
N ASP A 82 -35.38 8.15 7.24
CA ASP A 82 -34.19 7.56 7.87
C ASP A 82 -33.55 6.51 6.95
N TRP A 83 -34.35 5.60 6.39
CA TRP A 83 -33.89 4.59 5.44
C TRP A 83 -33.21 5.18 4.21
N VAL A 84 -33.85 6.18 3.56
CA VAL A 84 -33.28 6.85 2.39
C VAL A 84 -31.99 7.59 2.74
N SER A 85 -31.93 8.23 3.91
CA SER A 85 -30.74 8.93 4.40
C SER A 85 -29.58 7.97 4.62
N PHE A 86 -29.81 6.82 5.25
CA PHE A 86 -28.78 5.79 5.45
C PHE A 86 -28.31 5.16 4.16
N TYR A 87 -29.24 4.89 3.24
CA TYR A 87 -28.88 4.41 1.92
C TYR A 87 -27.97 5.41 1.18
N ARG A 88 -28.33 6.70 1.18
CA ARG A 88 -27.48 7.76 0.59
C ARG A 88 -26.12 7.87 1.27
N LYS A 89 -26.02 7.62 2.57
CA LYS A 89 -24.72 7.58 3.27
C LYS A 89 -23.86 6.41 2.80
N ALA A 90 -24.44 5.22 2.63
CA ALA A 90 -23.73 4.09 2.04
C ALA A 90 -23.26 4.43 0.62
N GLN A 91 -24.12 5.04 -0.21
CA GLN A 91 -23.75 5.52 -1.54
C GLN A 91 -22.60 6.54 -1.51
N ASN A 92 -22.59 7.49 -0.57
CA ASN A 92 -21.45 8.41 -0.45
C ASN A 92 -20.14 7.70 -0.10
N TYR A 93 -20.18 6.57 0.63
CA TYR A 93 -18.98 5.75 0.84
C TYR A 93 -18.61 5.00 -0.43
N GLU A 94 -19.59 4.50 -1.21
CA GLU A 94 -19.35 3.96 -2.56
C GLU A 94 -18.65 4.99 -3.44
N ASP A 95 -19.18 6.22 -3.53
CA ASP A 95 -18.61 7.34 -4.30
C ASP A 95 -17.20 7.74 -3.81
N ARG A 96 -16.95 7.63 -2.50
CA ARG A 96 -15.62 7.91 -1.92
C ARG A 96 -14.61 6.81 -2.25
N TYR A 97 -15.02 5.55 -2.20
CA TYR A 97 -14.20 4.44 -2.67
C TYR A 97 -13.95 4.52 -4.18
N GLU A 98 -14.92 5.04 -4.94
CA GLU A 98 -14.74 5.39 -6.35
C GLU A 98 -13.74 6.55 -6.55
N ALA A 99 -13.74 7.55 -5.66
CA ALA A 99 -12.84 8.71 -5.76
C ALA A 99 -11.41 8.47 -5.24
N LEU A 100 -11.19 7.49 -4.37
CA LEU A 100 -9.89 7.11 -3.81
C LEU A 100 -9.23 6.04 -4.69
N ASP A 101 -8.84 6.43 -5.90
CA ASP A 101 -8.21 5.57 -6.90
C ASP A 101 -6.70 5.34 -6.62
N GLU A 102 -6.40 4.74 -5.47
CA GLU A 102 -5.08 4.17 -5.19
C GLU A 102 -5.24 2.83 -4.46
N ASP A 103 -5.30 1.71 -5.20
CA ASP A 103 -4.42 0.56 -4.92
C ASP A 103 -4.55 -0.52 -6.00
N VAL A 104 -3.41 -1.08 -6.40
CA VAL A 104 -3.24 -2.24 -7.30
C VAL A 104 -3.94 -3.50 -6.72
N SER A 105 -4.41 -3.45 -5.47
CA SER A 105 -5.20 -4.49 -4.80
C SER A 105 -6.66 -4.57 -5.26
N LEU A 106 -7.29 -3.45 -5.69
CA LEU A 106 -8.72 -3.42 -6.05
C LEU A 106 -9.01 -4.25 -7.30
N SER A 107 -8.17 -4.15 -8.33
CA SER A 107 -8.36 -4.88 -9.59
C SER A 107 -8.28 -6.40 -9.41
N ARG A 108 -7.37 -6.87 -8.56
CA ARG A 108 -7.25 -8.29 -8.20
C ARG A 108 -8.45 -8.77 -7.40
N ALA A 109 -8.85 -8.01 -6.39
CA ALA A 109 -10.02 -8.34 -5.56
C ALA A 109 -11.31 -8.35 -6.39
N TYR A 110 -11.46 -7.42 -7.35
CA TYR A 110 -12.60 -7.38 -8.25
C TYR A 110 -12.62 -8.57 -9.22
N TYR A 111 -11.46 -9.00 -9.73
CA TYR A 111 -11.34 -10.19 -10.56
C TYR A 111 -11.68 -11.48 -9.80
N GLU A 112 -11.20 -11.60 -8.56
CA GLU A 112 -11.54 -12.69 -7.64
C GLU A 112 -13.04 -12.70 -7.31
N TYR A 113 -13.63 -11.53 -7.04
CA TYR A 113 -15.06 -11.33 -6.83
C TYR A 113 -15.90 -11.77 -8.05
N CYS A 114 -15.49 -11.39 -9.26
CA CYS A 114 -16.16 -11.78 -10.50
C CYS A 114 -16.14 -13.30 -10.71
N ASN A 115 -14.99 -13.94 -10.45
CA ASN A 115 -14.86 -15.40 -10.51
C ASN A 115 -15.71 -16.11 -9.44
N GLU A 116 -15.78 -15.54 -8.24
CA GLU A 116 -16.64 -16.04 -7.17
C GLU A 116 -18.12 -15.96 -7.53
N CYS A 117 -18.58 -14.80 -8.01
CA CYS A 117 -19.95 -14.63 -8.48
C CYS A 117 -20.30 -15.56 -9.64
N ALA A 118 -19.39 -15.78 -10.59
CA ALA A 118 -19.60 -16.70 -11.71
C ALA A 118 -19.74 -18.17 -11.24
N GLN A 119 -18.89 -18.61 -10.31
CA GLN A 119 -18.97 -19.96 -9.75
C GLN A 119 -20.24 -20.18 -8.93
N VAL A 120 -20.66 -19.18 -8.16
CA VAL A 120 -21.90 -19.23 -7.36
C VAL A 120 -23.14 -19.20 -8.25
N ALA A 121 -23.14 -18.41 -9.33
CA ALA A 121 -24.22 -18.39 -10.31
C ALA A 121 -24.44 -19.79 -10.94
N VAL A 122 -23.35 -20.48 -11.27
CA VAL A 122 -23.38 -21.84 -11.83
C VAL A 122 -23.87 -22.87 -10.80
N SER A 123 -23.39 -22.82 -9.56
CA SER A 123 -23.77 -23.79 -8.53
C SER A 123 -25.22 -23.63 -8.05
N LEU A 124 -25.75 -22.40 -8.09
CA LEU A 124 -27.12 -22.08 -7.66
C LEU A 124 -28.14 -22.07 -8.82
N GLY A 125 -27.69 -22.23 -10.07
CA GLY A 125 -28.57 -22.14 -11.24
C GLY A 125 -29.26 -20.78 -11.38
N THR A 126 -28.60 -19.69 -10.96
CA THR A 126 -29.19 -18.34 -10.91
C THR A 126 -28.32 -17.31 -11.63
N LYS A 127 -28.91 -16.18 -12.02
CA LYS A 127 -28.18 -15.05 -12.61
C LYS A 127 -27.80 -14.06 -11.51
N ILE A 128 -26.50 -13.86 -11.32
CA ILE A 128 -25.95 -12.83 -10.45
C ILE A 128 -25.57 -11.62 -11.32
N GLY A 129 -26.07 -10.43 -10.95
CA GLY A 129 -25.72 -9.18 -11.63
C GLY A 129 -24.36 -8.68 -11.15
N ILE A 130 -23.39 -8.59 -12.07
CA ILE A 130 -22.05 -8.02 -11.80
C ILE A 130 -22.00 -6.66 -12.50
N ARG A 131 -21.59 -5.61 -11.78
CA ARG A 131 -21.43 -4.26 -12.36
C ARG A 131 -20.33 -4.29 -13.42
N PRO A 132 -20.53 -3.73 -14.64
CA PRO A 132 -19.49 -3.72 -15.67
C PRO A 132 -18.20 -3.00 -15.23
N ILE A 133 -17.02 -3.52 -15.57
CA ILE A 133 -15.72 -2.87 -15.29
C ILE A 133 -15.71 -1.42 -15.80
N GLY A 134 -16.32 -1.19 -16.97
CA GLY A 134 -16.43 0.14 -17.55
C GLY A 134 -17.28 1.13 -16.73
N THR A 135 -18.05 0.69 -15.73
CA THR A 135 -18.74 1.61 -14.80
C THR A 135 -17.85 2.05 -13.64
N CYS A 136 -16.66 1.45 -13.49
CA CYS A 136 -15.66 1.80 -12.48
C CYS A 136 -14.57 2.73 -13.03
N ILE A 137 -14.79 3.34 -14.21
CA ILE A 137 -13.84 4.22 -14.89
C ILE A 137 -14.47 5.61 -14.99
N GLU A 138 -13.75 6.63 -14.53
CA GLU A 138 -14.18 8.04 -14.63
C GLU A 138 -14.64 8.36 -16.06
N ALA A 139 -15.80 9.01 -16.23
CA ALA A 139 -16.41 9.22 -17.53
C ALA A 139 -15.49 9.92 -18.55
N LYS A 140 -14.63 10.84 -18.08
CA LYS A 140 -13.65 11.56 -18.90
C LYS A 140 -12.48 10.65 -19.31
N ALA A 141 -11.92 9.88 -18.36
CA ALA A 141 -10.89 8.89 -18.63
C ALA A 141 -11.38 7.77 -19.55
N LYS A 142 -12.63 7.34 -19.37
CA LYS A 142 -13.30 6.33 -20.20
C LYS A 142 -13.45 6.79 -21.64
N SER A 143 -13.88 8.04 -21.84
CA SER A 143 -14.02 8.65 -23.17
C SER A 143 -12.66 8.88 -23.84
N PHE A 144 -11.66 9.28 -23.06
CA PHE A 144 -10.29 9.45 -23.56
C PHE A 144 -9.66 8.10 -23.95
N ALA A 145 -9.77 7.08 -23.10
CA ALA A 145 -9.24 5.75 -23.40
C ALA A 145 -9.95 5.11 -24.60
N ALA A 146 -11.27 5.26 -24.71
CA ALA A 146 -12.05 4.84 -25.87
C ALA A 146 -11.50 5.41 -27.18
N MET A 147 -11.20 6.72 -27.17
CA MET A 147 -10.64 7.44 -28.32
C MET A 147 -9.19 7.06 -28.62
N MET A 148 -8.32 7.05 -27.59
CA MET A 148 -6.87 6.99 -27.77
C MET A 148 -6.31 5.56 -27.80
N HIS A 149 -6.95 4.63 -27.11
CA HIS A 149 -6.44 3.27 -26.93
C HIS A 149 -7.29 2.23 -27.68
N PHE A 150 -8.60 2.43 -27.78
CA PHE A 150 -9.49 1.49 -28.46
C PHE A 150 -9.88 1.93 -29.88
N GLY A 151 -9.84 3.22 -30.19
CA GLY A 151 -10.25 3.78 -31.47
C GLY A 151 -11.73 3.54 -31.80
N LYS A 152 -12.59 3.41 -30.78
CA LYS A 152 -14.01 3.05 -30.90
C LYS A 152 -14.86 3.93 -30.00
N ASP A 153 -16.14 4.09 -30.34
CA ASP A 153 -17.11 4.76 -29.47
C ASP A 153 -17.24 4.02 -28.12
N VAL A 154 -17.37 4.77 -27.03
CA VAL A 154 -17.42 4.23 -25.66
C VAL A 154 -18.57 3.26 -25.43
N ALA A 155 -19.69 3.41 -26.15
CA ALA A 155 -20.85 2.53 -26.08
C ALA A 155 -20.59 1.16 -26.72
N LEU A 156 -19.56 1.04 -27.57
CA LEU A 156 -19.20 -0.18 -28.29
C LEU A 156 -18.10 -0.99 -27.60
N ILE A 157 -17.53 -0.48 -26.49
CA ILE A 157 -16.43 -1.14 -25.76
C ILE A 157 -17.01 -2.10 -24.73
N THR A 158 -16.68 -3.38 -24.85
CA THR A 158 -17.19 -4.43 -23.98
C THR A 158 -16.42 -4.52 -22.66
N ASN A 159 -16.98 -5.22 -21.66
CA ASN A 159 -16.24 -5.53 -20.44
C ASN A 159 -14.96 -6.34 -20.67
N ALA A 160 -14.93 -7.19 -21.70
CA ALA A 160 -13.75 -7.97 -22.03
C ALA A 160 -12.62 -7.06 -22.56
N ASP A 161 -12.98 -6.06 -23.37
CA ASP A 161 -12.03 -5.05 -23.87
C ASP A 161 -11.44 -4.23 -22.69
N TRP A 162 -12.29 -3.82 -21.75
CA TRP A 162 -11.84 -3.13 -20.53
C TRP A 162 -10.94 -4.02 -19.66
N ALA A 163 -11.30 -5.29 -19.47
CA ALA A 163 -10.49 -6.23 -18.72
C ALA A 163 -9.10 -6.42 -19.34
N GLN A 164 -9.01 -6.57 -20.67
CA GLN A 164 -7.73 -6.68 -21.38
C GLN A 164 -6.89 -5.41 -21.28
N TYR A 165 -7.52 -4.23 -21.37
CA TYR A 165 -6.83 -2.95 -21.22
C TYR A 165 -6.20 -2.79 -19.84
N PHE A 166 -6.94 -3.10 -18.77
CA PHE A 166 -6.39 -3.09 -17.42
C PHE A 166 -5.35 -4.19 -17.19
N GLN A 167 -5.55 -5.37 -17.75
CA GLN A 167 -4.58 -6.45 -17.65
C GLN A 167 -3.28 -6.11 -18.40
N TYR A 168 -3.36 -5.43 -19.53
CA TYR A 168 -2.21 -4.87 -20.23
C TYR A 168 -1.50 -3.82 -19.35
N ALA A 169 -2.23 -2.89 -18.71
CA ALA A 169 -1.64 -1.90 -17.81
C ALA A 169 -0.99 -2.54 -16.55
N LEU A 170 -1.58 -3.60 -16.01
CA LEU A 170 -1.03 -4.36 -14.88
C LEU A 170 0.21 -5.17 -15.26
N ASN A 171 0.23 -5.70 -16.49
CA ASN A 171 1.37 -6.42 -17.06
C ASN A 171 2.39 -5.47 -17.71
N TYR A 172 2.08 -4.17 -17.79
CA TYR A 172 2.98 -3.15 -18.28
C TYR A 172 4.04 -2.90 -17.22
N HIS A 173 5.08 -3.72 -17.27
CA HIS A 173 6.33 -3.41 -16.62
C HIS A 173 6.95 -2.25 -17.42
N GLY A 174 6.84 -1.02 -16.88
CA GLY A 174 7.86 -0.01 -17.15
C GLY A 174 9.26 -0.62 -16.96
N PRO A 175 10.33 0.06 -17.42
CA PRO A 175 11.66 -0.53 -17.63
C PRO A 175 12.05 -1.47 -16.49
N ASP A 176 12.55 -2.66 -16.84
CA ASP A 176 12.76 -3.81 -15.96
C ASP A 176 13.29 -3.37 -14.58
N PHE A 177 12.95 -4.06 -13.49
CA PHE A 177 13.52 -3.77 -12.17
C PHE A 177 15.06 -3.75 -12.22
N GLY A 178 15.67 -4.47 -13.17
CA GLY A 178 17.09 -4.36 -13.51
C GLY A 178 17.52 -3.01 -14.10
N ASP A 179 16.73 -2.41 -14.97
CA ASP A 179 16.98 -1.06 -15.50
C ASP A 179 16.85 0.01 -14.41
N LEU A 180 15.90 -0.15 -13.49
CA LEU A 180 15.79 0.73 -12.33
C LEU A 180 16.98 0.55 -11.37
N GLU A 181 17.41 -0.68 -11.11
CA GLU A 181 18.62 -0.95 -10.32
C GLU A 181 19.85 -0.29 -10.96
N ALA A 182 19.99 -0.38 -12.29
CA ALA A 182 21.05 0.28 -13.03
C ALA A 182 20.97 1.81 -12.95
N LYS A 183 19.76 2.39 -13.08
CA LYS A 183 19.53 3.84 -12.93
C LYS A 183 19.83 4.33 -11.52
N ILE A 184 19.43 3.60 -10.48
CA ILE A 184 19.74 3.95 -9.09
C ILE A 184 21.25 3.96 -8.91
N ARG A 185 21.94 2.91 -9.37
CA ARG A 185 23.40 2.78 -9.28
C ARG A 185 24.16 3.94 -9.93
N THR A 186 23.65 4.49 -11.04
CA THR A 186 24.31 5.58 -11.77
C THR A 186 23.88 6.98 -11.31
N THR A 187 22.64 7.15 -10.86
CA THR A 187 22.04 8.47 -10.61
C THR A 187 22.02 8.85 -9.12
N VAL A 188 21.87 7.87 -8.23
CA VAL A 188 21.72 8.08 -6.78
C VAL A 188 23.09 8.01 -6.12
N VAL A 189 23.85 9.08 -6.22
CA VAL A 189 25.26 9.15 -5.80
C VAL A 189 25.45 10.27 -4.77
N MET A 190 26.18 9.99 -3.69
CA MET A 190 26.52 11.01 -2.67
C MET A 190 27.43 12.08 -3.28
N ASP A 191 27.13 13.35 -2.97
CA ASP A 191 27.95 14.48 -3.38
C ASP A 191 29.25 14.49 -2.56
N ASP A 192 30.39 14.31 -3.23
CA ASP A 192 31.71 14.31 -2.61
C ASP A 192 32.27 15.72 -2.37
N LYS A 193 31.56 16.75 -2.85
CA LYS A 193 31.95 18.17 -2.69
C LYS A 193 31.19 18.87 -1.57
N GLU A 194 30.06 18.34 -1.13
CA GLU A 194 29.30 18.90 0.00
C GLU A 194 30.03 18.55 1.31
N LEU A 195 30.48 19.59 2.03
CA LEU A 195 31.22 19.47 3.29
C LEU A 195 30.32 19.18 4.49
N ASP A 196 29.01 19.36 4.34
CA ASP A 196 28.02 19.08 5.37
C ASP A 196 27.52 17.63 5.24
N PRO A 197 27.81 16.74 6.21
CA PRO A 197 27.38 15.35 6.17
C PRO A 197 25.88 15.14 6.14
N ASP A 198 25.12 15.95 6.90
CA ASP A 198 23.67 15.80 6.99
C ASP A 198 23.05 16.21 5.66
N LYS A 199 23.51 17.33 5.10
CA LYS A 199 23.04 17.80 3.80
C LYS A 199 23.44 16.88 2.64
N CYS A 200 24.63 16.29 2.70
CA CYS A 200 25.07 15.28 1.73
C CYS A 200 24.17 14.04 1.79
N PHE A 201 23.86 13.57 3.00
CA PHE A 201 22.97 12.44 3.23
C PHE A 201 21.53 12.72 2.79
N ASP A 202 20.96 13.86 3.17
CA ASP A 202 19.59 14.26 2.83
C ASP A 202 19.39 14.40 1.32
N LYS A 203 20.36 15.01 0.61
CA LYS A 203 20.33 15.09 -0.85
C LYS A 203 20.38 13.70 -1.50
N TRP A 204 21.23 12.83 -0.98
CA TRP A 204 21.35 11.46 -1.48
C TRP A 204 20.05 10.66 -1.26
N MET A 205 19.44 10.73 -0.07
CA MET A 205 18.13 10.13 0.20
C MET A 205 17.05 10.71 -0.71
N HIS A 206 16.98 12.03 -0.84
CA HIS A 206 15.98 12.68 -1.67
C HIS A 206 16.11 12.23 -3.13
N SER A 207 17.34 12.11 -3.65
CA SER A 207 17.57 11.63 -5.02
C SER A 207 17.05 10.21 -5.27
N TYR A 208 17.12 9.33 -4.26
CA TYR A 208 16.55 7.98 -4.34
C TYR A 208 15.02 8.02 -4.44
N TRP A 209 14.36 8.70 -3.51
CA TRP A 209 12.90 8.77 -3.48
C TRP A 209 12.33 9.49 -4.70
N ALA A 210 12.93 10.61 -5.11
CA ALA A 210 12.54 11.34 -6.31
C ALA A 210 12.69 10.48 -7.58
N LEU A 211 13.70 9.61 -7.66
CA LEU A 211 13.86 8.69 -8.78
C LEU A 211 12.78 7.61 -8.80
N LEU A 212 12.42 7.05 -7.65
CA LEU A 212 11.34 6.06 -7.56
C LEU A 212 9.99 6.66 -7.95
N ASP A 213 9.70 7.86 -7.45
CA ASP A 213 8.47 8.60 -7.74
C ASP A 213 8.36 8.94 -9.24
N LYS A 214 9.44 9.50 -9.82
CA LYS A 214 9.49 9.84 -11.25
C LYS A 214 9.26 8.66 -12.19
N ASN A 215 9.62 7.44 -11.78
CA ASN A 215 9.42 6.23 -12.58
C ASN A 215 8.13 5.48 -12.19
N ASN A 216 7.31 6.01 -11.26
CA ASN A 216 6.12 5.36 -10.72
C ASN A 216 6.40 3.97 -10.12
N MET A 217 7.55 3.83 -9.45
CA MET A 217 8.06 2.55 -8.92
C MET A 217 8.31 2.62 -7.41
N MET A 218 7.45 3.35 -6.68
CA MET A 218 7.55 3.48 -5.22
C MET A 218 7.56 2.12 -4.51
N SER A 219 6.91 1.09 -5.05
CA SER A 219 6.94 -0.26 -4.45
C SER A 219 8.29 -0.99 -4.51
N PHE A 220 9.30 -0.48 -5.24
CA PHE A 220 10.61 -1.13 -5.43
C PHE A 220 11.34 -1.39 -4.11
N HIS A 221 11.33 -0.43 -3.19
CA HIS A 221 12.03 -0.55 -1.91
C HIS A 221 11.40 -1.59 -0.97
N VAL A 222 10.12 -1.94 -1.17
CA VAL A 222 9.40 -2.98 -0.40
C VAL A 222 9.48 -4.34 -1.08
N LYS A 223 9.33 -4.39 -2.41
CA LYS A 223 9.30 -5.64 -3.19
C LYS A 223 10.70 -6.20 -3.48
N HIS A 224 11.69 -5.33 -3.70
CA HIS A 224 13.06 -5.71 -4.04
C HIS A 224 14.12 -5.02 -3.15
N PRO A 225 13.99 -5.08 -1.81
CA PRO A 225 14.83 -4.32 -0.90
C PRO A 225 16.33 -4.66 -1.01
N LYS A 226 16.65 -5.94 -1.25
CA LYS A 226 18.05 -6.38 -1.41
C LYS A 226 18.73 -5.72 -2.60
N ASN A 227 18.00 -5.57 -3.70
CA ASN A 227 18.52 -4.93 -4.92
C ASN A 227 18.63 -3.42 -4.71
N ALA A 228 17.65 -2.81 -4.04
CA ALA A 228 17.71 -1.40 -3.66
C ALA A 228 18.92 -1.08 -2.77
N VAL A 229 19.14 -1.84 -1.69
CA VAL A 229 20.30 -1.66 -0.81
C VAL A 229 21.61 -1.90 -1.57
N LYS A 230 21.68 -2.93 -2.43
CA LYS A 230 22.87 -3.20 -3.25
C LYS A 230 23.19 -2.05 -4.20
N ALA A 231 22.19 -1.44 -4.83
CA ALA A 231 22.37 -0.29 -5.71
C ALA A 231 22.78 0.97 -4.92
N LEU A 232 22.17 1.22 -3.76
CA LEU A 232 22.49 2.35 -2.88
C LEU A 232 23.93 2.29 -2.36
N ILE A 233 24.43 1.12 -1.96
CA ILE A 233 25.82 0.95 -1.51
C ILE A 233 26.82 1.40 -2.58
N GLU A 234 26.50 1.20 -3.86
CA GLU A 234 27.39 1.61 -4.94
C GLU A 234 27.48 3.14 -5.10
N GLY A 235 26.39 3.85 -4.79
CA GLY A 235 26.30 5.31 -4.79
C GLY A 235 27.00 6.01 -3.62
N ILE A 236 27.48 5.27 -2.62
CA ILE A 236 28.25 5.84 -1.49
C ILE A 236 29.65 6.21 -1.97
N ARG A 237 29.93 7.51 -2.13
CA ARG A 237 31.23 7.99 -2.62
C ARG A 237 32.36 7.97 -1.61
N PRO A 238 32.20 8.34 -0.32
CA PRO A 238 33.34 8.32 0.59
C PRO A 238 33.88 6.88 0.68
N PRO A 239 35.07 6.57 0.12
CA PRO A 239 35.46 5.18 -0.12
C PRO A 239 35.63 4.42 1.19
N ALA A 240 36.12 5.14 2.21
CA ALA A 240 36.24 4.62 3.54
C ALA A 240 34.84 4.28 4.11
N LEU A 241 33.79 5.10 3.89
CA LEU A 241 32.43 4.86 4.42
C LEU A 241 31.83 3.63 3.76
N LYS A 242 31.95 3.56 2.43
CA LYS A 242 31.54 2.39 1.65
C LYS A 242 32.19 1.10 2.19
N ALA A 243 33.48 1.13 2.54
CA ALA A 243 34.16 -0.02 3.11
C ALA A 243 33.62 -0.42 4.50
N VAL A 244 33.37 0.54 5.39
CA VAL A 244 32.78 0.25 6.72
C VAL A 244 31.37 -0.31 6.62
N VAL A 245 30.55 0.26 5.73
CA VAL A 245 29.19 -0.20 5.48
C VAL A 245 29.21 -1.62 4.88
N LYS A 246 30.07 -1.89 3.89
CA LYS A 246 30.22 -3.25 3.33
C LYS A 246 30.66 -4.27 4.38
N ASN A 247 31.66 -3.94 5.20
CA ASN A 247 32.15 -4.84 6.26
C ASN A 247 31.06 -5.15 7.30
N HIS A 248 30.31 -4.14 7.77
CA HIS A 248 29.24 -4.36 8.75
C HIS A 248 28.07 -5.16 8.16
N LEU A 249 27.75 -4.97 6.88
CA LEU A 249 26.72 -5.74 6.20
C LEU A 249 27.12 -7.21 5.94
N GLU A 250 28.41 -7.51 5.87
CA GLU A 250 28.93 -8.87 5.67
C GLU A 250 29.12 -9.64 6.98
N LEU A 251 29.53 -8.95 8.04
CA LEU A 251 29.87 -9.55 9.34
C LEU A 251 28.64 -9.59 10.27
N ASP A 252 28.18 -8.42 10.76
CA ASP A 252 27.32 -8.34 11.95
C ASP A 252 25.85 -7.98 11.65
N HIS A 253 25.59 -7.31 10.52
CA HIS A 253 24.28 -6.69 10.23
C HIS A 253 23.65 -7.15 8.92
N LYS A 254 23.71 -8.46 8.61
CA LYS A 254 23.08 -9.04 7.39
C LYS A 254 21.58 -8.73 7.26
N HIS A 255 20.89 -8.53 8.38
CA HIS A 255 19.46 -8.19 8.41
C HIS A 255 19.16 -6.82 7.79
N LEU A 256 20.10 -5.87 7.81
CA LEU A 256 19.94 -4.53 7.21
C LEU A 256 19.88 -4.54 5.66
N ARG A 257 20.08 -5.70 5.02
CA ARG A 257 19.92 -5.85 3.56
C ARG A 257 18.46 -5.85 3.10
N ASN A 258 17.50 -5.92 4.02
CA ASN A 258 16.07 -6.07 3.71
C ASN A 258 15.22 -4.81 4.03
N PRO A 259 15.44 -4.09 5.14
CA PRO A 259 14.74 -2.84 5.38
C PRO A 259 15.57 -1.66 4.85
N VAL A 260 15.20 -1.11 3.70
CA VAL A 260 15.90 0.04 3.05
C VAL A 260 15.99 1.24 3.99
N LEU A 261 14.93 1.53 4.76
CA LEU A 261 14.91 2.64 5.72
C LEU A 261 15.91 2.45 6.86
N GLN A 262 15.95 1.25 7.46
CA GLN A 262 16.91 0.93 8.53
C GLN A 262 18.35 0.94 7.99
N PHE A 263 18.55 0.53 6.73
CA PHE A 263 19.85 0.68 6.08
C PHE A 263 20.26 2.15 5.94
N MET A 264 19.35 3.03 5.50
CA MET A 264 19.64 4.46 5.37
C MET A 264 19.98 5.10 6.73
N GLU A 265 19.23 4.78 7.78
CA GLU A 265 19.52 5.22 9.15
C GLU A 265 20.89 4.72 9.64
N PHE A 266 21.20 3.45 9.33
CA PHE A 266 22.53 2.89 9.59
C PHE A 266 23.63 3.55 8.76
N VAL A 267 23.38 4.15 7.60
CA VAL A 267 24.43 4.87 6.84
C VAL A 267 24.66 6.27 7.43
N LYS A 268 23.62 6.89 8.00
CA LYS A 268 23.70 8.20 8.65
C LYS A 268 24.65 8.19 9.85
N ILE A 269 24.49 7.22 10.76
CA ILE A 269 25.27 7.13 12.01
C ILE A 269 26.81 7.01 11.77
N PRO A 270 27.32 6.14 10.88
CA PRO A 270 28.72 6.09 10.49
C PRO A 270 29.23 7.38 9.86
N ASN A 271 28.37 8.13 9.15
CA ASN A 271 28.75 9.41 8.55
C ASN A 271 28.98 10.46 9.64
N GLU A 272 28.08 10.54 10.63
CA GLU A 272 28.27 11.36 11.84
C GLU A 272 29.58 11.00 12.56
N LEU A 273 29.82 9.71 12.83
CA LEU A 273 31.05 9.21 13.47
C LEU A 273 32.33 9.51 12.67
N ARG A 274 32.26 9.51 11.34
CA ARG A 274 33.41 9.81 10.46
C ARG A 274 33.70 11.29 10.38
N PHE A 275 32.66 12.13 10.35
CA PHE A 275 32.82 13.57 10.40
C PHE A 275 33.31 14.05 11.75
N GLU A 276 32.85 13.47 12.86
CA GLU A 276 33.43 13.70 14.19
C GLU A 276 34.93 13.35 14.20
N ARG A 277 35.32 12.20 13.65
CA ARG A 277 36.74 11.83 13.52
C ARG A 277 37.52 12.83 12.64
N ALA A 278 36.94 13.31 11.54
CA ALA A 278 37.58 14.30 10.67
C ALA A 278 37.75 15.67 11.37
N LEU A 279 36.77 16.11 12.15
CA LEU A 279 36.84 17.32 12.97
C LEU A 279 37.88 17.20 14.08
N CYS A 280 37.92 16.07 14.79
CA CYS A 280 38.95 15.79 15.79
C CYS A 280 40.37 15.78 15.20
N LEU A 281 40.55 15.23 13.99
CA LEU A 281 41.84 15.25 13.30
C LEU A 281 42.22 16.65 12.83
N ARG A 282 41.26 17.47 12.37
CA ARG A 282 41.49 18.86 11.98
C ARG A 282 41.88 19.74 13.17
N GLN A 283 41.23 19.56 14.33
CA GLN A 283 41.61 20.23 15.58
C GLN A 283 43.01 19.80 16.06
N ARG A 284 43.38 18.53 15.93
CA ARG A 284 44.75 18.06 16.23
C ARG A 284 45.79 18.64 15.27
N TYR A 285 45.46 18.78 13.99
CA TYR A 285 46.38 19.37 13.00
C TYR A 285 46.60 20.86 13.25
N ILE A 286 45.53 21.62 13.57
CA ILE A 286 45.62 23.02 13.98
C ILE A 286 46.40 23.17 15.30
N GLY A 287 46.19 22.26 16.26
CA GLY A 287 46.95 22.21 17.51
C GLY A 287 48.43 21.83 17.35
N HIS A 288 48.78 21.09 16.30
CA HIS A 288 50.16 20.77 15.95
C HIS A 288 50.85 21.94 15.22
N LEU A 289 50.17 22.65 14.32
CA LEU A 289 50.67 23.85 13.65
C LEU A 289 50.96 25.00 14.64
N SER A 290 50.06 25.22 15.60
CA SER A 290 50.28 26.21 16.67
C SER A 290 51.36 25.79 17.68
N ARG A 291 51.74 24.50 17.74
CA ARG A 291 52.91 24.03 18.52
C ARG A 291 54.22 24.04 17.73
N SER A 292 54.19 23.95 16.40
CA SER A 292 55.39 24.06 15.57
C SER A 292 55.84 25.51 15.38
N GLU A 293 54.91 26.46 15.27
CA GLU A 293 55.23 27.90 15.21
C GLU A 293 55.80 28.46 16.53
N GLY A 294 55.61 27.76 17.65
CA GLY A 294 56.19 28.12 18.95
C GLY A 294 57.60 27.59 19.23
N LYS A 295 58.22 26.85 18.30
CA LYS A 295 59.55 26.21 18.51
C LYS A 295 60.67 26.64 17.56
N GLU A 296 60.42 27.52 16.60
CA GLU A 296 61.47 28.07 15.71
C GLU A 296 62.02 29.45 16.14
N GLY A 297 61.69 29.92 17.34
CA GLY A 297 62.15 31.22 17.88
C GLY A 297 63.30 31.17 18.90
N SER A 298 64.07 30.07 19.00
CA SER A 298 65.21 30.00 19.94
C SER A 298 66.34 29.11 19.44
N ALA A 299 67.05 29.56 18.40
CA ALA A 299 68.39 29.09 18.12
C ALA A 299 69.20 30.10 17.28
N ARG A 300 70.07 30.85 17.99
CA ARG A 300 71.35 31.45 17.54
C ARG A 300 71.23 32.61 16.52
N TYR A 301 71.84 33.78 16.70
CA TYR A 301 73.09 34.18 17.37
C TYR A 301 72.93 35.51 18.11
#